data_AF-B4K8S4-F1
#
_entry.id   AF-B4K8S4-F1
#
_cell.length_a   1.000
_cell.length_b   1.000
_cell.length_c   1.000
_cell.angle_alpha   90.00
_cell.angle_beta   90.00
_cell.angle_gamma   90.00
#
_symmetry.space_group_name_H-M   'P 1'
#
loop_
_entity.id
_entity.type
_entity.pdbx_description
1 polymer ?
#
loop_
_entity_poly.entity_id
_entity_poly.type
_entity_poly.pdbx_seq_one_letter_code
_entity_poly.pdbx_strand_id
1 'polypeptide(L)'
;MIRLSAVLLMLGLACFEVGNIAAECAGPTMGINSFLQLEAVLVKHLESYVDKVQNEQETISSYLTDIDNLHEHMNSTEEYYGNPINAFLTINRFASLWKHEIFDVLLANNTHSEYINAIDSEMDKKKLRGPTNEDLLIAAGNLLDMQELTGIPTSELANEVVLRDFYTDKNVTLSASECYEIGRSFYDLQSYEYAAQWLQQARKRASLETSASASKIHILEHLALVYKKLNNTKLAYKLTNEILKLEPTNQAALNTKTLLQTELLLDRIRISKVTVDEQTDENHLEL
;
A
#
# COMPACT_ATOMS: atom_id res chain seq x y z
N MET A 1 -6.51 -26.97 1.46
CA MET A 1 -6.32 -25.75 0.65
C MET A 1 -7.00 -24.52 1.28
N ILE A 2 -7.05 -24.40 2.62
CA ILE A 2 -7.68 -23.27 3.35
C ILE A 2 -6.68 -22.56 4.29
N ARG A 3 -5.44 -23.06 4.43
CA ARG A 3 -4.49 -22.60 5.47
C ARG A 3 -3.62 -21.39 5.11
N LEU A 4 -3.73 -20.83 3.90
CA LEU A 4 -2.99 -19.60 3.52
C LEU A 4 -3.82 -18.30 3.72
N SER A 5 -5.12 -18.40 4.03
CA SER A 5 -6.01 -17.23 4.08
C SER A 5 -5.96 -16.48 5.42
N ALA A 6 -5.51 -17.10 6.51
CA ALA A 6 -5.52 -16.47 7.83
C ALA A 6 -4.29 -15.58 8.09
N VAL A 7 -3.13 -15.94 7.50
CA VAL A 7 -1.88 -15.18 7.66
C VAL A 7 -1.95 -13.84 6.90
N LEU A 8 -2.61 -13.81 5.74
CA LEU A 8 -2.85 -12.58 4.97
C LEU A 8 -3.90 -11.65 5.62
N LEU A 9 -4.83 -12.19 6.40
CA LEU A 9 -5.84 -11.39 7.12
C LEU A 9 -5.25 -10.68 8.36
N MET A 10 -4.22 -11.25 8.99
CA MET A 10 -3.52 -10.63 10.12
C MET A 10 -2.47 -9.59 9.66
N LEU A 11 -1.84 -9.80 8.51
CA LEU A 11 -0.95 -8.80 7.88
C LEU A 11 -1.72 -7.58 7.34
N GLY A 12 -2.97 -7.75 6.91
CA GLY A 12 -3.82 -6.65 6.43
C GLY A 12 -4.35 -5.72 7.53
N LEU A 13 -4.44 -6.20 8.78
CA LEU A 13 -4.90 -5.40 9.93
C LEU A 13 -3.76 -4.66 10.65
N ALA A 14 -2.50 -5.08 10.47
CA ALA A 14 -1.33 -4.40 11.03
C ALA A 14 -1.01 -3.06 10.32
N CYS A 15 -1.55 -2.80 9.13
CA CYS A 15 -1.36 -1.53 8.41
C CYS A 15 -2.41 -0.45 8.74
N PHE A 16 -3.37 -0.70 9.64
CA PHE A 16 -4.45 0.26 9.92
C PHE A 16 -4.45 0.87 11.33
N GLU A 17 -3.49 0.53 12.21
CA GLU A 17 -3.39 1.13 13.57
C GLU A 17 -2.04 1.77 13.92
N VAL A 18 -1.26 2.23 12.94
CA VAL A 18 -0.23 3.27 13.18
C VAL A 18 -0.83 4.63 12.84
N GLY A 19 -1.87 4.99 13.58
CA GLY A 19 -2.61 6.23 13.44
C GLY A 19 -2.91 6.83 14.81
N ASN A 20 -1.88 7.41 15.44
CA ASN A 20 -1.93 8.57 16.34
C ASN A 20 -0.81 8.54 17.39
N ILE A 21 0.37 9.07 17.03
CA ILE A 21 1.14 9.95 17.93
C ILE A 21 1.67 11.09 17.06
N ALA A 22 0.85 12.12 16.89
CA ALA A 22 1.28 13.39 16.34
C ALA A 22 1.31 14.41 17.49
N ALA A 23 2.50 14.84 17.88
CA ALA A 23 2.84 16.25 18.08
C ALA A 23 4.17 16.36 18.83
N GLU A 24 5.01 17.27 18.33
CA GLU A 24 6.09 17.93 19.07
C GLU A 24 7.48 17.26 19.09
N CYS A 25 8.09 17.16 17.91
CA CYS A 25 9.51 17.47 17.71
C CYS A 25 9.77 17.82 16.24
N ALA A 26 9.42 19.06 15.86
CA ALA A 26 9.93 19.67 14.64
C ALA A 26 11.43 19.99 14.83
N GLY A 27 12.28 19.07 14.38
CA GLY A 27 13.72 19.27 14.23
C GLY A 27 14.12 19.15 12.75
N PRO A 28 15.19 19.85 12.32
CA PRO A 28 15.48 20.12 10.92
C PRO A 28 15.81 18.83 10.18
N THR A 29 15.02 18.53 9.14
CA THR A 29 15.21 17.48 8.13
C THR A 29 16.08 16.30 8.58
N MET A 30 15.44 15.21 8.98
CA MET A 30 16.13 13.93 9.15
C MET A 30 16.86 13.59 7.84
N GLY A 31 18.19 13.60 7.87
CA GLY A 31 18.97 13.16 6.72
C GLY A 31 18.76 11.66 6.48
N ILE A 32 18.96 11.18 5.26
CA ILE A 32 18.81 9.78 4.84
C ILE A 32 19.44 8.78 5.84
N ASN A 33 20.57 9.16 6.45
CA ASN A 33 21.25 8.37 7.49
C ASN A 33 20.37 7.99 8.68
N SER A 34 19.45 8.87 9.08
CA SER A 34 18.52 8.59 10.19
C SER A 34 17.41 7.61 9.79
N PHE A 35 16.93 7.66 8.54
CA PHE A 35 15.99 6.66 8.01
C PHE A 35 16.64 5.29 7.87
N LEU A 36 17.92 5.23 7.48
CA LEU A 36 18.69 3.97 7.48
C LEU A 36 18.84 3.40 8.89
N GLN A 37 19.07 4.25 9.90
CA GLN A 37 19.12 3.81 11.29
C GLN A 37 17.75 3.34 11.80
N LEU A 38 16.67 4.00 11.39
CA LEU A 38 15.30 3.58 11.68
C LEU A 38 15.02 2.20 11.08
N GLU A 39 15.33 2.01 9.80
CA GLU A 39 15.16 0.72 9.13
C GLU A 39 15.95 -0.39 9.84
N ALA A 40 17.20 -0.13 10.24
CA ALA A 40 17.99 -1.10 11.00
C ALA A 40 17.36 -1.44 12.36
N VAL A 41 16.73 -0.48 13.05
CA VAL A 41 15.99 -0.73 14.31
C VAL A 41 14.76 -1.59 14.05
N LEU A 42 13.98 -1.26 13.02
CA LEU A 42 12.77 -2.00 12.65
C LEU A 42 13.10 -3.44 12.26
N VAL A 43 14.10 -3.64 11.39
CA VAL A 43 14.53 -4.98 10.94
C VAL A 43 14.97 -5.82 12.13
N LYS A 44 15.85 -5.30 12.99
CA LYS A 44 16.33 -6.01 14.18
C LYS A 44 15.19 -6.49 15.08
N HIS A 45 14.22 -5.63 15.37
CA HIS A 45 13.10 -6.00 16.25
C HIS A 45 12.11 -6.92 15.54
N LEU A 46 11.97 -6.79 14.22
CA LEU A 46 11.09 -7.65 13.43
C LEU A 46 11.65 -9.07 13.34
N GLU A 47 12.97 -9.23 13.19
CA GLU A 47 13.64 -10.54 13.28
C GLU A 47 13.36 -11.21 14.63
N SER A 48 13.55 -10.47 15.73
CA SER A 48 13.24 -10.96 17.09
C SER A 48 11.75 -11.31 17.27
N TYR A 49 10.85 -10.52 16.70
CA TYR A 49 9.41 -10.81 16.71
C TYR A 49 9.08 -12.09 15.95
N VAL A 50 9.64 -12.27 14.76
CA VAL A 50 9.44 -13.47 13.94
C VAL A 50 9.94 -14.71 14.67
N ASP A 51 11.12 -14.65 15.29
CA ASP A 51 11.67 -15.76 16.07
C ASP A 51 10.74 -16.17 17.23
N LYS A 52 10.20 -15.18 17.97
CA LYS A 52 9.25 -15.43 19.06
C LYS A 52 7.95 -16.06 18.57
N VAL A 53 7.36 -15.49 17.51
CA VAL A 53 6.12 -16.03 16.91
C VAL A 53 6.34 -17.44 16.38
N GLN A 54 7.51 -17.73 15.80
CA GLN A 54 7.84 -19.07 15.33
C GLN A 54 7.95 -20.06 16.50
N ASN A 55 8.62 -19.70 17.60
CA ASN A 55 8.71 -20.55 18.78
C ASN A 55 7.32 -20.81 19.42
N GLU A 56 6.45 -19.81 19.45
CA GLU A 56 5.06 -19.97 19.87
C GLU A 56 4.31 -20.94 18.95
N GLN A 57 4.46 -20.77 17.63
CA GLN A 57 3.84 -21.66 16.65
C GLN A 57 4.33 -23.10 16.81
N GLU A 58 5.63 -23.32 17.01
CA GLU A 58 6.23 -24.65 17.22
C GLU A 58 5.67 -25.29 18.50
N THR A 59 5.56 -24.51 19.57
CA THR A 59 4.96 -24.96 20.84
C THR A 59 3.50 -25.38 20.66
N ILE A 60 2.69 -24.59 19.96
CA ILE A 60 1.29 -24.95 19.69
C ILE A 60 1.21 -26.19 18.80
N SER A 61 2.10 -26.30 17.81
CA SER A 61 2.11 -27.41 16.85
C SER A 61 2.51 -28.74 17.50
N SER A 62 3.45 -28.73 18.45
CA SER A 62 3.81 -29.92 19.21
C SER A 62 2.62 -30.39 20.07
N TYR A 63 1.91 -29.47 20.74
CA TYR A 63 0.72 -29.82 21.51
C TYR A 63 -0.41 -30.40 20.65
N LEU A 64 -0.65 -29.85 19.45
CA LEU A 64 -1.62 -30.42 18.52
C LEU A 64 -1.22 -31.83 18.09
N THR A 65 0.07 -32.06 17.82
CA THR A 65 0.60 -33.37 17.44
C THR A 65 0.42 -34.39 18.57
N ASP A 66 0.67 -34.01 19.82
CA ASP A 66 0.47 -34.88 20.98
C ASP A 66 -0.99 -35.29 21.15
N ILE A 67 -1.93 -34.36 20.92
CA ILE A 67 -3.36 -34.64 20.97
C ILE A 67 -3.79 -35.57 19.82
N ASP A 68 -3.28 -35.35 18.61
CA ASP A 68 -3.56 -36.18 17.46
C ASP A 68 -3.09 -37.62 17.68
N ASN A 69 -1.85 -37.80 18.18
CA ASN A 69 -1.29 -39.12 18.53
C ASN A 69 -2.13 -39.84 19.60
N LEU A 70 -2.64 -39.11 20.60
CA LEU A 70 -3.52 -39.68 21.63
C LEU A 70 -4.84 -40.18 21.06
N HIS A 71 -5.37 -39.52 20.03
CA HIS A 71 -6.63 -39.92 19.40
C HIS A 71 -6.44 -40.99 18.31
N GLU A 72 -5.27 -41.09 17.69
CA GLU A 72 -4.97 -42.13 16.68
C GLU A 72 -5.13 -43.56 17.24
N HIS A 73 -4.86 -43.74 18.53
CA HIS A 73 -4.98 -45.04 19.21
C HIS A 73 -6.40 -45.33 19.75
N MET A 74 -7.38 -44.45 19.50
CA MET A 74 -8.76 -44.61 19.96
C MET A 74 -9.63 -45.27 18.88
N ASN A 75 -9.78 -46.60 18.94
CA ASN A 75 -10.62 -47.36 17.99
C ASN A 75 -12.14 -47.21 18.24
N SER A 76 -12.56 -47.04 19.50
CA SER A 76 -13.96 -46.85 19.90
C SER A 76 -14.06 -45.85 21.05
N THR A 77 -14.87 -44.81 20.84
CA THR A 77 -15.10 -43.74 21.82
C THR A 77 -15.78 -44.25 23.10
N GLU A 78 -16.73 -45.19 22.94
CA GLU A 78 -17.50 -45.76 24.06
C GLU A 78 -16.64 -46.67 24.94
N GLU A 79 -15.76 -47.49 24.34
CA GLU A 79 -14.83 -48.34 25.09
C GLU A 79 -13.74 -47.51 25.78
N TYR A 80 -13.23 -46.47 25.11
CA TYR A 80 -12.20 -45.61 25.65
C TYR A 80 -12.69 -44.81 26.86
N TYR A 81 -13.86 -44.14 26.76
CA TYR A 81 -14.42 -43.37 27.87
C TYR A 81 -15.14 -44.23 28.90
N GLY A 82 -15.52 -45.47 28.56
CA GLY A 82 -15.98 -46.47 29.53
C GLY A 82 -14.88 -46.91 30.51
N ASN A 83 -13.60 -46.72 30.16
CA ASN A 83 -12.50 -46.89 31.10
C ASN A 83 -12.38 -45.64 32.02
N PRO A 84 -12.60 -45.78 33.34
CA PRO A 84 -12.59 -44.64 34.26
C PRO A 84 -11.23 -43.93 34.35
N ILE A 85 -10.12 -44.62 34.08
CA ILE A 85 -8.77 -44.02 34.03
C ILE A 85 -8.67 -43.08 32.82
N ASN A 86 -9.11 -43.53 31.64
CA ASN A 86 -9.07 -42.72 30.43
C ASN A 86 -10.03 -41.53 30.50
N ALA A 87 -11.20 -41.71 31.13
CA ALA A 87 -12.13 -40.62 31.42
C ALA A 87 -11.48 -39.57 32.35
N PHE A 88 -10.84 -40.01 33.44
CA PHE A 88 -10.11 -39.13 34.34
C PHE A 88 -8.96 -38.38 33.63
N LEU A 89 -8.13 -39.09 32.85
CA LEU A 89 -7.02 -38.47 32.10
C LEU A 89 -7.51 -37.42 31.11
N THR A 90 -8.64 -37.67 30.44
CA THR A 90 -9.25 -36.71 29.51
C THR A 90 -9.72 -35.45 30.25
N ILE A 91 -10.44 -35.61 31.36
CA ILE A 91 -10.91 -34.48 32.19
C ILE A 91 -9.71 -33.70 32.73
N ASN A 92 -8.69 -34.39 33.23
CA ASN A 92 -7.48 -33.76 33.75
C ASN A 92 -6.72 -32.98 32.67
N ARG A 93 -6.65 -33.52 31.44
CA ARG A 93 -6.06 -32.81 30.29
C ARG A 93 -6.80 -31.51 29.99
N PHE A 94 -8.12 -31.47 30.08
CA PHE A 94 -8.89 -30.22 29.93
C PHE A 94 -8.70 -29.27 31.12
N ALA A 95 -8.71 -29.81 32.34
CA ALA A 95 -8.59 -29.00 33.55
C ALA A 95 -7.19 -28.38 33.73
N SER A 96 -6.15 -29.04 33.21
CA SER A 96 -4.75 -28.65 33.39
C SER A 96 -4.07 -28.29 32.06
N LEU A 97 -3.82 -29.27 31.18
CA LEU A 97 -3.00 -29.07 29.97
C LEU A 97 -3.60 -28.03 29.03
N TRP A 98 -4.89 -28.13 28.69
CA TRP A 98 -5.56 -27.14 27.84
C TRP A 98 -5.55 -25.74 28.47
N LYS A 99 -5.77 -25.67 29.79
CA LYS A 99 -5.82 -24.40 30.51
C LYS A 99 -4.44 -23.73 30.55
N HIS A 100 -3.43 -24.43 31.03
CA HIS A 100 -2.14 -23.84 31.38
C HIS A 100 -1.12 -23.86 30.25
N GLU A 101 -1.10 -24.91 29.43
CA GLU A 101 -0.07 -25.07 28.40
C GLU A 101 -0.49 -24.48 27.05
N ILE A 102 -1.81 -24.37 26.81
CA ILE A 102 -2.35 -23.87 25.54
C ILE A 102 -3.00 -22.51 25.74
N PHE A 103 -4.04 -22.40 26.57
CA PHE A 103 -4.77 -21.14 26.71
C PHE A 103 -3.96 -20.07 27.43
N ASP A 104 -3.31 -20.37 28.56
CA ASP A 104 -2.52 -19.37 29.26
C ASP A 104 -1.34 -18.88 28.38
N VAL A 105 -0.67 -19.75 27.62
CA VAL A 105 0.38 -19.35 26.66
C VAL A 105 -0.16 -18.46 25.54
N LEU A 106 -1.30 -18.81 24.95
CA LEU A 106 -1.94 -18.02 23.89
C LEU A 106 -2.48 -16.67 24.39
N LEU A 107 -3.05 -16.64 25.60
CA LEU A 107 -3.66 -15.45 26.19
C LEU A 107 -2.62 -14.53 26.85
N ALA A 108 -1.52 -15.08 27.35
CA ALA A 108 -0.39 -14.32 27.85
C ALA A 108 0.48 -13.75 26.71
N ASN A 109 0.27 -14.20 25.46
CA ASN A 109 1.07 -13.78 24.32
C ASN A 109 0.99 -12.26 24.14
N ASN A 110 2.04 -11.62 24.63
CA ASN A 110 2.30 -10.20 24.55
C ASN A 110 3.38 -9.90 23.50
N THR A 111 3.77 -10.87 22.66
CA THR A 111 4.89 -10.77 21.71
C THR A 111 4.75 -9.57 20.79
N HIS A 112 3.54 -9.26 20.33
CA HIS A 112 3.27 -8.04 19.58
C HIS A 112 3.50 -6.77 20.41
N SER A 113 2.95 -6.71 21.63
CA SER A 113 3.12 -5.57 22.52
C SER A 113 4.58 -5.35 22.93
N GLU A 114 5.33 -6.43 23.18
CA GLU A 114 6.76 -6.37 23.45
C GLU A 114 7.56 -5.84 22.26
N TYR A 115 7.20 -6.25 21.05
CA TYR A 115 7.80 -5.75 19.82
C TYR A 115 7.59 -4.24 19.64
N ILE A 116 6.36 -3.76 19.79
CA ILE A 116 6.04 -2.32 19.71
C ILE A 116 6.80 -1.53 20.78
N ASN A 117 6.74 -1.97 22.04
CA ASN A 117 7.45 -1.31 23.13
C ASN A 117 8.98 -1.27 22.93
N ALA A 118 9.56 -2.32 22.32
CA ALA A 118 10.99 -2.38 22.04
C ALA A 118 11.40 -1.40 20.92
N ILE A 119 10.56 -1.25 19.88
CA ILE A 119 10.75 -0.24 18.84
C ILE A 119 10.65 1.15 19.44
N ASP A 120 9.56 1.46 20.15
CA ASP A 120 9.32 2.79 20.73
C ASP A 120 10.47 3.20 21.65
N SER A 121 10.90 2.29 22.53
CA SER A 121 12.03 2.55 23.43
C SER A 121 13.35 2.81 22.69
N GLU A 122 13.65 2.06 21.63
CA GLU A 122 14.89 2.23 20.87
C GLU A 122 14.84 3.48 19.98
N MET A 123 13.67 3.81 19.43
CA MET A 123 13.43 5.05 18.70
C MET A 123 13.59 6.28 19.59
N ASP A 124 12.98 6.29 20.78
CA ASP A 124 13.11 7.36 21.77
C ASP A 124 14.57 7.56 22.19
N LYS A 125 15.27 6.46 22.49
CA LYS A 125 16.68 6.48 22.89
C LYS A 125 17.58 7.07 21.81
N LYS A 126 17.33 6.72 20.55
CA LYS A 126 18.10 7.20 19.39
C LYS A 126 17.57 8.51 18.81
N LYS A 127 16.47 9.05 19.36
CA LYS A 127 15.76 10.22 18.86
C LYS A 127 15.37 10.08 17.38
N LEU A 128 14.90 8.90 17.00
CA LEU A 128 14.44 8.58 15.65
C LEU A 128 12.94 8.93 15.51
N ARG A 129 12.53 9.30 14.30
CA ARG A 129 11.12 9.52 13.93
C ARG A 129 10.86 8.86 12.58
N GLY A 130 9.61 8.47 12.36
CA GLY A 130 9.17 8.03 11.04
C GLY A 130 9.24 9.16 10.01
N PRO A 131 9.33 8.83 8.70
CA PRO A 131 9.20 9.82 7.63
C PRO A 131 7.82 10.47 7.68
N THR A 132 7.76 11.77 7.39
CA THR A 132 6.50 12.52 7.25
C THR A 132 6.16 12.73 5.78
N ASN A 133 4.93 13.17 5.50
CA ASN A 133 4.56 13.61 4.16
C ASN A 133 5.45 14.76 3.65
N GLU A 134 5.96 15.62 4.54
CA GLU A 134 6.88 16.69 4.16
C GLU A 134 8.23 16.13 3.68
N ASP A 135 8.79 15.13 4.37
CA ASP A 135 10.04 14.48 3.93
C ASP A 135 9.85 13.82 2.54
N LEU A 136 8.69 13.19 2.31
CA LEU A 136 8.34 12.60 1.02
C LEU A 136 8.24 13.67 -0.08
N LEU A 137 7.58 14.79 0.19
CA LEU A 137 7.45 15.89 -0.78
C LEU A 137 8.79 16.56 -1.08
N ILE A 138 9.68 16.69 -0.10
CA ILE A 138 11.05 17.18 -0.32
C ILE A 138 11.82 16.22 -1.23
N ALA A 139 11.75 14.91 -0.97
CA ALA A 139 12.41 13.90 -1.81
C ALA A 139 11.85 13.91 -3.24
N ALA A 140 10.53 14.02 -3.39
CA ALA A 140 9.88 14.15 -4.69
C ALA A 140 10.28 15.45 -5.41
N GLY A 141 10.39 16.57 -4.69
CA GLY A 141 10.86 17.85 -5.22
C GLY A 141 12.28 17.74 -5.78
N ASN A 142 13.20 17.13 -5.03
CA ASN A 142 14.57 16.90 -5.50
C ASN A 142 14.62 16.01 -6.76
N LEU A 143 13.77 14.98 -6.84
CA LEU A 143 13.65 14.12 -8.02
C LEU A 143 13.10 14.89 -9.22
N LEU A 144 12.10 15.74 -9.00
CA LEU A 144 11.53 16.61 -10.02
C LEU A 144 12.58 17.58 -10.56
N ASP A 145 13.29 18.29 -9.68
CA ASP A 145 14.36 19.24 -10.04
C ASP A 145 15.44 18.55 -10.88
N MET A 146 15.83 17.32 -10.50
CA MET A 146 16.77 16.51 -11.26
C MET A 146 16.23 16.16 -12.65
N GLN A 147 14.95 15.75 -12.74
CA GLN A 147 14.33 15.42 -14.02
C GLN A 147 14.21 16.65 -14.93
N GLU A 148 13.82 17.80 -14.39
CA GLU A 148 13.71 19.07 -15.12
C GLU A 148 15.08 19.54 -15.63
N LEU A 149 16.11 19.49 -14.79
CA LEU A 149 17.47 19.90 -15.15
C LEU A 149 18.06 19.03 -16.26
N THR A 150 17.80 17.72 -16.21
CA THR A 150 18.41 16.76 -17.13
C THR A 150 17.59 16.52 -18.39
N GLY A 151 16.29 16.78 -18.36
CA GLY A 151 15.37 16.52 -19.46
C GLY A 151 15.17 15.03 -19.78
N ILE A 152 15.55 14.14 -18.87
CA ILE A 152 15.47 12.69 -19.09
C ILE A 152 14.00 12.26 -19.11
N PRO A 153 13.56 11.48 -20.13
CA PRO A 153 12.20 10.97 -20.19
C PRO A 153 11.85 10.08 -19.00
N THR A 154 10.63 10.19 -18.48
CA THR A 154 10.13 9.33 -17.39
C THR A 154 10.28 7.83 -17.69
N SER A 155 10.10 7.42 -18.96
CA SER A 155 10.30 6.02 -19.35
C SER A 155 11.74 5.55 -19.21
N GLU A 156 12.73 6.42 -19.34
CA GLU A 156 14.15 6.09 -19.17
C GLU A 156 14.52 6.07 -17.68
N LEU A 157 14.03 7.04 -16.90
CA LEU A 157 14.15 7.02 -15.43
C LEU A 157 13.53 5.76 -14.81
N ALA A 158 12.46 5.23 -15.40
CA ALA A 158 11.77 4.04 -14.91
C ALA A 158 12.33 2.69 -15.41
N ASN A 159 13.08 2.66 -16.52
CA ASN A 159 13.52 1.43 -17.20
C ASN A 159 15.05 1.24 -17.25
N GLU A 160 15.82 2.11 -16.58
CA GLU A 160 17.28 2.05 -16.41
C GLU A 160 18.14 2.80 -17.45
N VAL A 161 19.09 3.58 -16.91
CA VAL A 161 20.49 3.88 -17.34
C VAL A 161 21.02 5.07 -16.52
N VAL A 162 20.15 5.97 -16.06
CA VAL A 162 20.58 7.22 -15.40
C VAL A 162 20.92 7.04 -13.93
N LEU A 163 20.20 6.16 -13.23
CA LEU A 163 20.44 5.85 -11.82
C LEU A 163 21.21 4.53 -11.72
N ARG A 164 22.46 4.50 -12.22
CA ARG A 164 23.37 3.42 -11.81
C ARG A 164 23.57 3.58 -10.31
N ASP A 165 23.17 2.58 -9.54
CA ASP A 165 23.62 2.51 -8.16
C ASP A 165 25.12 2.19 -8.21
N PHE A 166 25.95 3.22 -8.03
CA PHE A 166 27.40 3.13 -8.06
C PHE A 166 27.96 2.15 -7.02
N TYR A 167 27.17 1.81 -5.98
CA TYR A 167 27.58 0.88 -4.95
C TYR A 167 27.24 -0.57 -5.27
N THR A 168 26.13 -0.83 -5.96
CA THR A 168 25.69 -2.20 -6.26
C THR A 168 25.95 -2.65 -7.69
N ASP A 169 26.34 -1.73 -8.58
CA ASP A 169 26.49 -1.95 -10.03
C ASP A 169 25.24 -2.55 -10.69
N LYS A 170 24.10 -2.43 -10.00
CA LYS A 170 22.80 -2.85 -10.48
C LYS A 170 22.09 -1.66 -11.06
N ASN A 171 21.42 -1.93 -12.15
CA ASN A 171 20.46 -0.99 -12.65
C ASN A 171 19.18 -1.06 -11.77
N VAL A 172 18.52 0.09 -11.60
CA VAL A 172 17.28 0.20 -10.83
C VAL A 172 16.10 0.28 -11.80
N THR A 173 15.31 -0.78 -11.87
CA THR A 173 14.02 -0.79 -12.59
C THR A 173 12.89 -0.55 -11.60
N LEU A 174 12.10 0.51 -11.81
CA LEU A 174 10.94 0.81 -10.97
C LEU A 174 9.75 -0.07 -11.33
N SER A 175 8.97 -0.51 -10.34
CA SER A 175 7.67 -1.16 -10.47
C SER A 175 6.56 -0.17 -10.85
N ALA A 176 5.38 -0.69 -11.18
CA ALA A 176 4.19 0.12 -11.39
C ALA A 176 3.78 0.90 -10.13
N SER A 177 3.93 0.29 -8.95
CA SER A 177 3.66 0.95 -7.66
C SER A 177 4.59 2.12 -7.40
N GLU A 178 5.89 1.97 -7.64
CA GLU A 178 6.86 3.05 -7.44
C GLU A 178 6.63 4.20 -8.42
N CYS A 179 6.35 3.90 -9.69
CA CYS A 179 5.96 4.93 -10.66
C CYS A 179 4.66 5.64 -10.25
N TYR A 180 3.72 4.92 -9.65
CA TYR A 180 2.46 5.48 -9.15
C TYR A 180 2.68 6.43 -7.98
N GLU A 181 3.50 6.06 -6.99
CA GLU A 181 3.80 6.93 -5.85
C GLU A 181 4.55 8.19 -6.28
N ILE A 182 5.53 8.09 -7.21
CA ILE A 182 6.20 9.29 -7.77
C ILE A 182 5.17 10.21 -8.44
N GLY A 183 4.29 9.65 -9.28
CA GLY A 183 3.26 10.41 -9.98
C GLY A 183 2.27 11.08 -9.01
N ARG A 184 1.93 10.42 -7.90
CA ARG A 184 1.09 10.99 -6.84
C ARG A 184 1.80 12.11 -6.10
N SER A 185 3.06 11.94 -5.70
CA SER A 185 3.84 13.00 -5.07
C SER A 185 4.00 14.22 -5.98
N PHE A 186 4.17 14.02 -7.28
CA PHE A 186 4.23 15.13 -8.25
C PHE A 186 2.88 15.83 -8.43
N TYR A 187 1.77 15.11 -8.30
CA TYR A 187 0.44 15.73 -8.24
C TYR A 187 0.30 16.61 -6.99
N ASP A 188 0.77 16.15 -5.83
CA ASP A 188 0.74 16.90 -4.57
C ASP A 188 1.64 18.15 -4.64
N LEU A 189 2.76 18.07 -5.36
CA LEU A 189 3.63 19.21 -5.73
C LEU A 189 3.03 20.13 -6.81
N GLN A 190 1.84 19.81 -7.34
CA GLN A 190 1.17 20.53 -8.43
C GLN A 190 1.91 20.51 -9.78
N SER A 191 2.88 19.61 -9.94
CA SER A 191 3.62 19.38 -11.19
C SER A 191 2.84 18.41 -12.08
N TYR A 192 1.67 18.86 -12.54
CA TYR A 192 0.67 18.00 -13.19
C TYR A 192 1.16 17.36 -14.49
N GLU A 193 2.04 18.02 -15.25
CA GLU A 193 2.58 17.45 -16.48
C GLU A 193 3.48 16.24 -16.20
N TYR A 194 4.40 16.35 -15.23
CA TYR A 194 5.25 15.24 -14.82
C TYR A 194 4.44 14.17 -14.07
N ALA A 195 3.45 14.56 -13.25
CA ALA A 195 2.53 13.63 -12.63
C ALA A 195 1.81 12.76 -13.67
N ALA A 196 1.35 13.36 -14.78
CA ALA A 196 0.71 12.63 -15.87
C ALA A 196 1.67 11.64 -16.52
N GLN A 197 2.93 12.03 -16.78
CA GLN A 197 3.95 11.17 -17.35
C GLN A 197 4.24 9.94 -16.46
N TRP A 198 4.43 10.17 -15.16
CA TRP A 198 4.69 9.10 -14.18
C TRP A 198 3.51 8.15 -13.99
N LEU A 199 2.28 8.67 -13.93
CA LEU A 199 1.08 7.83 -13.83
C LEU A 199 0.79 7.07 -15.13
N GLN A 200 1.10 7.63 -16.30
CA GLN A 200 1.06 6.89 -17.56
C GLN A 200 2.09 5.76 -17.58
N GLN A 201 3.31 6.02 -17.09
CA GLN A 201 4.35 5.02 -16.98
C GLN A 201 3.93 3.92 -16.00
N ALA A 202 3.36 4.26 -14.85
CA ALA A 202 2.77 3.31 -13.90
C ALA A 202 1.72 2.43 -14.57
N ARG A 203 0.79 3.03 -15.32
CA ARG A 203 -0.23 2.31 -16.09
C ARG A 203 0.37 1.35 -17.11
N LYS A 204 1.40 1.79 -17.85
CA LYS A 204 2.10 0.96 -18.84
C LYS A 204 2.74 -0.24 -18.15
N ARG A 205 3.45 -0.02 -17.04
CA ARG A 205 4.11 -1.08 -16.27
C ARG A 205 3.12 -2.06 -15.66
N ALA A 206 2.02 -1.59 -15.09
CA ALA A 206 0.97 -2.45 -14.54
C ALA A 206 0.38 -3.41 -15.59
N SER A 207 0.45 -3.07 -16.89
CA SER A 207 0.02 -3.97 -17.97
C SER A 207 1.05 -5.02 -18.38
N LEU A 208 2.31 -4.84 -17.98
CA LEU A 208 3.44 -5.73 -18.29
C LEU A 208 3.81 -6.64 -17.11
N GLU A 209 3.46 -6.26 -15.88
CA GLU A 209 3.75 -7.03 -14.68
C GLU A 209 2.92 -8.31 -14.61
N THR A 210 3.58 -9.42 -14.28
CA THR A 210 2.91 -10.72 -14.07
C THR A 210 2.10 -10.73 -12.78
N SER A 211 2.61 -10.07 -11.75
CA SER A 211 1.92 -9.85 -10.48
C SER A 211 1.72 -8.35 -10.33
N ALA A 212 0.46 -7.92 -10.26
CA ALA A 212 0.14 -6.50 -10.16
C ALA A 212 0.72 -5.90 -8.86
N SER A 213 1.72 -5.02 -8.99
CA SER A 213 2.27 -4.28 -7.85
C SER A 213 1.38 -3.10 -7.43
N ALA A 214 0.48 -2.65 -8.31
CA ALA A 214 -0.39 -1.50 -8.09
C ALA A 214 -1.83 -1.75 -8.57
N SER A 215 -2.79 -1.10 -7.90
CA SER A 215 -4.19 -1.11 -8.32
C SER A 215 -4.37 -0.33 -9.62
N LYS A 216 -4.81 -1.02 -10.67
CA LYS A 216 -5.14 -0.39 -11.96
C LYS A 216 -6.20 0.71 -11.79
N ILE A 217 -7.15 0.53 -10.88
CA ILE A 217 -8.21 1.51 -10.62
C ILE A 217 -7.61 2.78 -10.03
N HIS A 218 -6.78 2.68 -8.98
CA HIS A 218 -6.16 3.85 -8.35
C HIS A 218 -5.26 4.64 -9.32
N ILE A 219 -4.52 3.94 -10.19
CA ILE A 219 -3.73 4.60 -11.25
C ILE A 219 -4.64 5.40 -12.18
N LEU A 220 -5.75 4.81 -12.65
CA LEU A 220 -6.68 5.49 -13.56
C LEU A 220 -7.38 6.67 -12.89
N GLU A 221 -7.72 6.56 -11.60
CA GLU A 221 -8.36 7.62 -10.83
C GLU A 221 -7.44 8.84 -10.70
N HIS A 222 -6.20 8.64 -10.26
CA HIS A 222 -5.22 9.72 -10.16
C HIS A 222 -4.92 10.33 -11.53
N LEU A 223 -4.76 9.50 -12.57
CA LEU A 223 -4.52 9.99 -13.92
C LEU A 223 -5.71 10.84 -14.43
N ALA A 224 -6.96 10.47 -14.12
CA ALA A 224 -8.14 11.27 -14.46
C ALA A 224 -8.15 12.62 -13.71
N LEU A 225 -7.76 12.63 -12.42
CA LEU A 225 -7.62 13.86 -11.64
C LEU A 225 -6.56 14.79 -12.24
N VAL A 226 -5.40 14.25 -12.62
CA VAL A 226 -4.30 15.01 -13.23
C VAL A 226 -4.74 15.61 -14.57
N TYR A 227 -5.40 14.83 -15.44
CA TYR A 227 -5.89 15.39 -16.70
C TYR A 227 -6.96 16.45 -16.53
N LYS A 228 -7.79 16.35 -15.49
CA LYS A 228 -8.71 17.43 -15.13
C LYS A 228 -7.94 18.70 -14.76
N LYS A 229 -6.86 18.60 -13.97
CA LYS A 229 -6.00 19.75 -13.63
C LYS A 229 -5.29 20.35 -14.85
N LEU A 230 -4.96 19.53 -15.84
CA LEU A 230 -4.41 19.95 -17.13
C LEU A 230 -5.49 20.46 -18.13
N ASN A 231 -6.74 20.66 -17.70
CA ASN A 231 -7.87 21.03 -18.55
C ASN A 231 -8.12 20.08 -19.74
N ASN A 232 -7.65 18.83 -19.64
CA ASN A 232 -7.90 17.79 -20.64
C ASN A 232 -9.13 16.96 -20.28
N THR A 233 -10.28 17.63 -20.29
CA THR A 233 -11.59 17.07 -19.88
C THR A 233 -11.96 15.84 -20.71
N LYS A 234 -11.54 15.79 -21.98
CA LYS A 234 -11.76 14.63 -22.87
C LYS A 234 -11.03 13.38 -22.39
N LEU A 235 -9.74 13.49 -22.05
CA LEU A 235 -8.97 12.36 -21.53
C LEU A 235 -9.43 11.97 -20.14
N ALA A 236 -9.69 12.94 -19.26
CA ALA A 236 -10.26 12.67 -17.93
C ALA A 236 -11.56 11.87 -18.06
N TYR A 237 -12.49 12.30 -18.93
CA TYR A 237 -13.75 11.59 -19.17
C TYR A 237 -13.54 10.17 -19.73
N LYS A 238 -12.58 9.98 -20.64
CA LYS A 238 -12.25 8.67 -21.20
C LYS A 238 -11.76 7.72 -20.09
N LEU A 239 -10.89 8.18 -19.21
CA LEU A 239 -10.37 7.40 -18.08
C LEU A 239 -11.45 7.08 -17.05
N THR A 240 -12.32 8.05 -16.72
CA THR A 240 -13.48 7.80 -15.84
C THR A 240 -14.38 6.70 -16.40
N ASN A 241 -14.63 6.68 -17.71
CA ASN A 241 -15.40 5.58 -18.32
C ASN A 241 -14.64 4.24 -18.31
N GLU A 242 -13.31 4.25 -18.38
CA GLU A 242 -12.51 3.03 -18.22
C GLU A 242 -12.62 2.48 -16.80
N ILE A 243 -12.56 3.35 -15.78
CA ILE A 243 -12.79 2.97 -14.38
C ILE A 243 -14.16 2.30 -14.23
N LEU A 244 -15.22 2.94 -14.73
CA LEU A 244 -16.59 2.40 -14.62
C LEU A 244 -16.82 1.10 -15.42
N LYS A 245 -15.97 0.78 -16.39
CA LYS A 245 -16.00 -0.54 -17.05
C LYS A 245 -15.38 -1.63 -16.17
N LEU A 246 -14.36 -1.29 -15.39
CA LEU A 246 -13.70 -2.20 -14.46
C LEU A 246 -14.51 -2.37 -13.18
N GLU A 247 -15.05 -1.26 -12.67
CA GLU A 247 -15.82 -1.19 -11.43
C GLU A 247 -17.07 -0.30 -11.63
N PRO A 248 -18.19 -0.88 -12.07
CA PRO A 248 -19.42 -0.12 -12.34
C PRO A 248 -20.02 0.55 -11.11
N THR A 249 -19.71 0.06 -9.91
CA THR A 249 -20.20 0.56 -8.61
C THR A 249 -19.34 1.67 -8.01
N ASN A 250 -18.27 2.10 -8.68
CA ASN A 250 -17.39 3.15 -8.17
C ASN A 250 -18.13 4.51 -8.14
N GLN A 251 -18.58 4.90 -6.95
CA GLN A 251 -19.38 6.12 -6.76
C GLN A 251 -18.62 7.40 -7.11
N ALA A 252 -17.31 7.44 -6.84
CA ALA A 252 -16.46 8.59 -7.16
C ALA A 252 -16.35 8.80 -8.68
N ALA A 253 -16.17 7.72 -9.44
CA ALA A 253 -16.14 7.75 -10.89
C ALA A 253 -17.51 8.11 -11.49
N LEU A 254 -18.62 7.61 -10.92
CA LEU A 254 -19.97 7.99 -11.36
C LEU A 254 -20.23 9.49 -11.20
N ASN A 255 -19.92 10.04 -10.03
CA ASN A 255 -20.10 11.47 -9.76
C ASN A 255 -19.22 12.33 -10.67
N THR A 256 -17.96 11.94 -10.84
CA THR A 256 -16.99 12.63 -11.70
C THR A 256 -17.41 12.60 -13.16
N LYS A 257 -17.98 11.48 -13.64
CA LYS A 257 -18.47 11.34 -15.01
C LYS A 257 -19.53 12.39 -15.33
N THR A 258 -20.53 12.55 -14.46
CA THR A 258 -21.62 13.53 -14.66
C THR A 258 -21.10 14.97 -14.72
N LEU A 259 -20.13 15.30 -13.87
CA LEU A 259 -19.49 16.61 -13.87
C LEU A 259 -18.76 16.88 -15.20
N LEU A 260 -17.89 15.94 -15.62
CA LEU A 260 -17.12 16.07 -16.85
C LEU A 260 -18.01 16.10 -18.10
N GLN A 261 -19.14 15.38 -18.10
CA GLN A 261 -20.12 15.46 -19.20
C GLN A 261 -20.73 16.85 -19.32
N THR A 262 -21.13 17.44 -18.19
CA THR A 262 -21.68 18.79 -18.17
C THR A 262 -20.66 19.80 -18.70
N GLU A 263 -19.42 19.70 -18.26
CA GLU A 263 -18.33 20.56 -18.70
C GLU A 263 -18.07 20.44 -20.22
N LEU A 264 -18.00 19.22 -20.75
CA LEU A 264 -17.84 18.98 -22.19
C LEU A 264 -19.02 19.52 -23.03
N LEU A 265 -20.24 19.48 -22.50
CA LEU A 265 -21.42 20.06 -23.16
C LEU A 265 -21.35 21.59 -23.17
N LEU A 266 -20.97 22.21 -22.06
CA LEU A 266 -20.80 23.66 -21.97
C LEU A 266 -19.70 24.16 -22.91
N ASP A 267 -18.58 23.44 -22.99
CA ASP A 267 -17.50 23.76 -23.94
C ASP A 267 -17.99 23.68 -25.39
N ARG A 268 -18.77 22.67 -25.74
CA ARG A 268 -19.37 22.55 -27.08
C ARG A 268 -20.29 23.75 -27.38
N ILE A 269 -21.14 24.14 -26.43
CA ILE A 269 -22.03 25.29 -26.58
C ILE A 269 -21.23 26.58 -26.75
N ARG A 270 -20.17 26.77 -25.95
CA ARG A 270 -19.29 27.95 -26.04
C ARG A 270 -18.65 28.03 -27.42
N ILE A 271 -18.05 26.93 -27.91
CA ILE A 271 -17.44 26.87 -29.24
C ILE A 271 -18.48 27.20 -30.32
N SER A 272 -19.69 26.64 -30.23
CA SER A 272 -20.74 26.91 -31.22
C SER A 272 -21.21 28.37 -31.25
N LYS A 273 -21.16 29.10 -30.13
CA LYS A 273 -21.49 30.53 -30.10
C LYS A 273 -20.39 31.37 -30.74
N VAL A 274 -19.13 31.11 -30.41
CA VAL A 274 -17.98 31.81 -31.00
C VAL A 274 -17.97 31.68 -32.52
N THR A 275 -18.23 30.48 -33.05
CA THR A 275 -18.30 30.27 -34.50
C THR A 275 -19.45 31.01 -35.17
N VAL A 276 -20.57 31.20 -34.47
CA VAL A 276 -21.72 31.98 -34.98
C VAL A 276 -21.38 33.47 -35.00
N ASP A 277 -20.77 33.98 -33.92
CA ASP A 277 -20.40 35.39 -33.79
C ASP A 277 -19.35 35.79 -34.86
N GLU A 278 -18.31 34.96 -35.08
CA GLU A 278 -17.30 35.16 -36.13
C GLU A 278 -17.93 35.22 -37.55
N GLN A 279 -18.93 34.37 -37.82
CA GLN A 279 -19.65 34.37 -39.10
C GLN A 279 -20.58 35.58 -39.27
N THR A 280 -21.15 36.12 -38.20
CA THR A 280 -21.89 37.40 -38.27
C THR A 280 -20.97 38.58 -38.54
N ASP A 281 -19.79 38.62 -37.93
CA ASP A 281 -18.85 39.73 -38.12
C ASP A 281 -18.22 39.75 -39.53
N GLU A 282 -17.88 38.59 -40.11
CA GLU A 282 -17.40 38.52 -41.50
C GLU A 282 -18.47 38.99 -42.51
N ASN A 283 -19.74 38.63 -42.29
CA ASN A 283 -20.84 39.06 -43.17
C ASN A 283 -21.15 40.57 -43.07
N HIS A 284 -20.74 41.24 -41.99
CA HIS A 284 -20.90 42.69 -41.83
C HIS A 284 -19.75 43.51 -42.41
N LEU A 285 -18.63 42.89 -42.79
CA LEU A 285 -17.47 43.53 -43.43
C LEU A 285 -17.48 43.48 -44.96
N GLU A 286 -18.38 42.70 -45.57
CA GLU A 286 -18.52 42.55 -47.04
C GLU A 286 -19.64 43.42 -47.68
N LEU A 287 -20.18 44.42 -46.96
CA LEU A 287 -21.20 45.38 -47.44
C LEU A 287 -20.67 46.82 -47.48
#